data_AF-A0A3D5CYH2-F1
#
_entry.id   AF-A0A3D5CYH2-F1
#
_cell.length_a   1.000
_cell.length_b   1.000
_cell.length_c   1.000
_cell.angle_alpha   90.00
_cell.angle_beta   90.00
_cell.angle_gamma   90.00
#
_symmetry.space_group_name_H-M   'P 1'
#
loop_
_entity.id
_entity.type
_entity.pdbx_description
1 polymer ?
#
loop_
_entity_poly.entity_id
_entity_poly.type
_entity_poly.pdbx_seq_one_letter_code
_entity_poly.pdbx_strand_id
1 'polypeptide(L)'
;MGAYDNSIAQGVGSGLDTITLNAGDVFNISVSVDDLWSAGALPRFSTADGLNGNLYATATDDSGEAVGTLIGINYGPVTMDGFTANFGQLVGRIGSTYIALGTSYSGVAAESGVLKLYYWDSNFGDNAGKIAVNVTTVPEPENAAMLFAGLAAISLLAKRKSR
;
A
#
# COMPACT_ATOMS: atom_id res chain seq x y z
N MET A 1 -3.93 10.51 -1.45
CA MET A 1 -3.61 10.07 -2.82
C MET A 1 -4.88 10.07 -3.64
N GLY A 2 -4.93 10.80 -4.77
CA GLY A 2 -6.11 10.89 -5.63
C GLY A 2 -6.16 9.79 -6.70
N ALA A 3 -7.34 9.26 -7.00
CA ALA A 3 -7.51 8.16 -7.95
C ALA A 3 -7.22 8.56 -9.41
N TYR A 4 -7.65 9.76 -9.82
CA TYR A 4 -7.37 10.31 -11.15
C TYR A 4 -5.86 10.49 -11.36
N ASP A 5 -5.23 11.32 -10.51
CA ASP A 5 -3.83 11.74 -10.67
C ASP A 5 -2.83 10.59 -10.60
N ASN A 6 -3.15 9.53 -9.85
CA ASN A 6 -2.21 8.44 -9.55
C ASN A 6 -2.66 7.10 -10.14
N SER A 7 -3.51 7.12 -11.18
CA SER A 7 -3.92 5.92 -11.90
C SER A 7 -2.76 5.35 -12.73
N ILE A 8 -2.54 4.05 -12.66
CA ILE A 8 -1.53 3.35 -13.49
C ILE A 8 -1.85 3.43 -14.99
N ALA A 9 -3.11 3.68 -15.39
CA ALA A 9 -3.46 3.92 -16.80
C ALA A 9 -2.77 5.16 -17.40
N GLN A 10 -2.32 6.10 -16.57
CA GLN A 10 -1.49 7.23 -17.02
C GLN A 10 -0.02 6.84 -17.26
N GLY A 11 0.37 5.60 -16.92
CA GLY A 11 1.70 5.04 -17.08
C GLY A 11 2.47 4.92 -15.77
N VAL A 12 3.59 4.19 -15.79
CA VAL A 12 4.42 3.88 -14.61
C VAL A 12 4.97 5.14 -13.90
N GLY A 13 4.99 6.29 -14.56
CA GLY A 13 5.43 7.55 -13.97
C GLY A 13 4.39 8.24 -13.06
N SER A 14 3.11 7.85 -13.12
CA SER A 14 2.01 8.56 -12.47
C SER A 14 1.88 8.31 -10.96
N GLY A 15 2.56 7.29 -10.43
CA GLY A 15 2.42 6.91 -9.02
C GLY A 15 2.93 7.99 -8.06
N LEU A 16 2.22 8.14 -6.94
CA LEU A 16 2.57 9.06 -5.87
C LEU A 16 3.84 8.60 -5.16
N ASP A 17 4.88 9.42 -5.18
CA ASP A 17 6.11 9.18 -4.40
C ASP A 17 5.84 9.31 -2.90
N THR A 18 6.39 8.37 -2.11
CA THR A 18 6.27 8.39 -0.64
C THR A 18 7.64 8.47 0.02
N ILE A 19 8.18 7.34 0.47
CA ILE A 19 9.44 7.19 1.17
C ILE A 19 10.43 6.40 0.30
N THR A 20 11.72 6.61 0.51
CA THR A 20 12.76 5.74 -0.03
C THR A 20 13.01 4.58 0.92
N LEU A 21 12.98 3.37 0.39
CA LEU A 21 13.26 2.13 1.09
C LEU A 21 14.54 1.51 0.53
N ASN A 22 15.29 0.83 1.37
CA ASN A 22 16.33 -0.10 0.97
C ASN A 22 15.77 -1.52 0.93
N ALA A 23 16.33 -2.36 0.07
CA ALA A 23 16.04 -3.78 0.10
C ALA A 23 16.32 -4.35 1.50
N GLY A 24 15.32 -5.01 2.09
CA GLY A 24 15.34 -5.52 3.46
C GLY A 24 14.56 -4.68 4.47
N ASP A 25 14.23 -3.43 4.17
CA ASP A 25 13.47 -2.58 5.10
C ASP A 25 12.06 -3.13 5.33
N VAL A 26 11.62 -3.16 6.59
CA VAL A 26 10.22 -3.46 6.94
C VAL A 26 9.40 -2.19 6.87
N PHE A 27 8.26 -2.25 6.18
CA PHE A 27 7.32 -1.14 6.08
C PHE A 27 5.87 -1.59 6.23
N ASN A 28 5.02 -0.66 6.63
CA ASN A 28 3.60 -0.86 6.83
C ASN A 28 2.79 0.20 6.11
N ILE A 29 1.59 -0.19 5.67
CA ILE A 29 0.58 0.68 5.08
C ILE A 29 -0.70 0.54 5.88
N SER A 30 -1.38 1.66 6.11
CA SER A 30 -2.74 1.69 6.63
C SER A 30 -3.55 2.78 5.95
N VAL A 31 -4.79 2.44 5.58
CA VAL A 31 -5.81 3.33 5.02
C VAL A 31 -7.09 3.14 5.83
N SER A 32 -7.92 4.17 5.96
CA SER A 32 -9.27 4.01 6.52
C SER A 32 -10.14 3.14 5.60
N VAL A 33 -11.06 2.37 6.17
CA VAL A 33 -12.09 1.65 5.39
C VAL A 33 -13.21 2.59 4.93
N ASP A 34 -13.33 3.78 5.54
CA ASP A 34 -14.29 4.81 5.16
C ASP A 34 -13.78 5.72 4.03
N ASP A 35 -12.47 5.72 3.79
CA ASP A 35 -11.85 6.47 2.69
C ASP A 35 -12.09 5.73 1.38
N LEU A 36 -12.97 6.27 0.54
CA LEU A 36 -13.36 5.66 -0.73
C LEU A 36 -12.86 6.46 -1.94
N TRP A 37 -12.64 5.72 -3.02
CA TRP A 37 -12.42 6.24 -4.36
C TRP A 37 -13.24 5.43 -5.37
N SER A 38 -13.39 5.94 -6.59
CA SER A 38 -14.24 5.31 -7.60
C SER A 38 -13.54 5.14 -8.95
N ALA A 39 -13.81 4.00 -9.60
CA ALA A 39 -13.42 3.65 -10.97
C ALA A 39 -14.53 4.00 -11.99
N GLY A 40 -15.23 5.12 -11.75
CA GLY A 40 -16.33 5.60 -12.58
C GLY A 40 -17.70 5.56 -11.91
N ALA A 41 -18.73 5.30 -12.72
CA ALA A 41 -20.12 5.32 -12.26
C ALA A 41 -20.42 4.15 -11.28
N LEU A 42 -21.43 4.33 -10.43
CA LEU A 42 -21.91 3.27 -9.54
C LEU A 42 -22.17 1.95 -10.29
N PRO A 43 -21.90 0.79 -9.67
CA PRO A 43 -21.36 0.60 -8.32
C PRO A 43 -19.84 0.33 -8.37
N ARG A 44 -19.02 1.37 -8.56
CA ARG A 44 -17.56 1.26 -8.68
C ARG A 44 -16.76 2.03 -7.62
N PHE A 45 -17.37 2.33 -6.48
CA PHE A 45 -16.63 2.74 -5.30
C PHE A 45 -15.94 1.55 -4.64
N SER A 46 -14.73 1.76 -4.15
CA SER A 46 -13.99 0.76 -3.39
C SER A 46 -13.19 1.40 -2.27
N THR A 47 -12.86 0.59 -1.26
CA THR A 47 -11.74 0.88 -0.36
C THR A 47 -10.42 0.68 -1.11
N ALA A 48 -9.31 0.82 -0.39
CA ALA A 48 -7.99 0.47 -0.90
C ALA A 48 -7.85 -1.03 -1.27
N ASP A 49 -8.73 -1.92 -0.83
CA ASP A 49 -8.71 -3.36 -1.20
C ASP A 49 -9.28 -3.64 -2.61
N GLY A 50 -9.85 -2.62 -3.25
CA GLY A 50 -10.41 -2.67 -4.60
C GLY A 50 -11.82 -3.27 -4.68
N LEU A 51 -12.33 -3.32 -5.90
CA LEU A 51 -13.63 -3.83 -6.31
C LEU A 51 -13.64 -5.36 -6.29
N ASN A 52 -13.69 -5.94 -5.09
CA ASN A 52 -13.56 -7.38 -4.86
C ASN A 52 -14.83 -8.05 -4.29
N GLY A 53 -15.89 -7.28 -4.04
CA GLY A 53 -17.13 -7.77 -3.45
C GLY A 53 -18.19 -6.67 -3.37
N ASN A 54 -19.35 -7.00 -2.80
CA ASN A 54 -20.40 -6.02 -2.59
C ASN A 54 -19.99 -5.05 -1.46
N LEU A 55 -19.99 -3.76 -1.76
CA LEU A 55 -19.79 -2.68 -0.79
C LEU A 55 -21.05 -1.83 -0.75
N TYR A 56 -21.52 -1.53 0.46
CA TYR A 56 -22.69 -0.68 0.67
C TYR A 56 -22.29 0.61 1.35
N ALA A 57 -22.91 1.72 0.95
CA ALA A 57 -22.72 3.00 1.59
C ALA A 57 -23.17 2.95 3.06
N THR A 58 -22.44 3.67 3.88
CA THR A 58 -22.52 3.81 5.33
C THR A 58 -22.73 5.29 5.66
N ALA A 59 -22.92 5.61 6.93
CA ALA A 59 -23.06 7.00 7.35
C ALA A 59 -21.73 7.77 7.40
N THR A 60 -20.60 7.06 7.29
CA THR A 60 -19.25 7.59 7.55
C THR A 60 -18.34 7.58 6.33
N ASP A 61 -18.67 6.83 5.28
CA ASP A 61 -17.82 6.76 4.10
C ASP A 61 -17.94 7.97 3.17
N ASP A 62 -16.92 8.10 2.33
CA ASP A 62 -16.75 9.21 1.41
C ASP A 62 -17.52 9.09 0.09
N SER A 63 -18.41 8.09 -0.08
CA SER A 63 -19.16 7.93 -1.34
C SER A 63 -20.18 9.06 -1.59
N GLY A 64 -20.70 9.66 -0.51
CA GLY A 64 -21.78 10.64 -0.58
C GLY A 64 -23.14 10.05 -0.94
N GLU A 65 -23.24 8.72 -1.05
CA GLU A 65 -24.48 8.01 -1.37
C GLU A 65 -25.35 7.76 -0.14
N ALA A 66 -26.64 7.48 -0.35
CA ALA A 66 -27.54 7.15 0.75
C ALA A 66 -27.14 5.82 1.42
N VAL A 67 -27.17 5.77 2.76
CA VAL A 67 -26.85 4.56 3.55
C VAL A 67 -27.62 3.34 3.04
N GLY A 68 -26.91 2.24 2.80
CA GLY A 68 -27.46 0.98 2.26
C GLY A 68 -27.50 0.91 0.73
N THR A 69 -27.08 1.96 0.01
CA THR A 69 -26.90 1.91 -1.44
C THR A 69 -25.76 0.96 -1.79
N LEU A 70 -25.94 0.06 -2.77
CA LEU A 70 -24.85 -0.74 -3.30
C LEU A 70 -23.92 0.16 -4.11
N ILE A 71 -22.71 0.39 -3.61
CA ILE A 71 -21.74 1.33 -4.19
C ILE A 71 -20.52 0.66 -4.80
N GLY A 72 -20.24 -0.60 -4.45
CA GLY A 72 -19.16 -1.40 -5.02
C GLY A 72 -19.62 -2.82 -5.32
N ILE A 73 -19.06 -3.42 -6.39
CA ILE A 73 -19.21 -4.85 -6.71
C ILE A 73 -17.84 -5.44 -7.08
N ASN A 74 -17.75 -6.76 -7.12
CA ASN A 74 -16.58 -7.41 -7.72
C ASN A 74 -16.54 -7.13 -9.23
N TYR A 75 -15.48 -6.45 -9.68
CA TYR A 75 -15.28 -6.10 -11.10
C TYR A 75 -14.18 -6.95 -11.79
N GLY A 76 -13.61 -7.90 -11.04
CA GLY A 76 -12.50 -8.72 -11.47
C GLY A 76 -11.15 -8.00 -11.42
N PRO A 77 -10.05 -8.75 -11.62
CA PRO A 77 -8.73 -8.17 -11.71
C PRO A 77 -8.42 -7.66 -13.11
N VAL A 78 -7.44 -6.77 -13.18
CA VAL A 78 -6.88 -6.25 -14.43
C VAL A 78 -5.36 -6.32 -14.39
N THR A 79 -4.76 -6.73 -15.50
CA THR A 79 -3.31 -6.80 -15.67
C THR A 79 -2.79 -5.55 -16.37
N MET A 80 -1.88 -4.84 -15.71
CA MET A 80 -1.18 -3.68 -16.26
C MET A 80 0.29 -3.76 -15.88
N ASP A 81 1.17 -3.46 -16.83
CA ASP A 81 2.63 -3.54 -16.64
C ASP A 81 3.09 -4.89 -16.04
N GLY A 82 2.44 -5.99 -16.44
CA GLY A 82 2.76 -7.35 -15.99
C GLY A 82 2.31 -7.71 -14.57
N PHE A 83 1.69 -6.79 -13.83
CA PHE A 83 1.11 -7.04 -12.50
C PHE A 83 -0.41 -7.14 -12.60
N THR A 84 -1.03 -7.98 -11.75
CA THR A 84 -2.47 -8.21 -11.73
C THR A 84 -3.01 -7.87 -10.34
N ALA A 85 -3.97 -6.95 -10.29
CA ALA A 85 -4.69 -6.56 -9.08
C ALA A 85 -6.13 -6.19 -9.41
N ASN A 86 -6.99 -6.07 -8.39
CA ASN A 86 -8.38 -5.68 -8.59
C ASN A 86 -8.48 -4.23 -9.05
N PHE A 87 -9.52 -3.92 -9.83
CA PHE A 87 -9.88 -2.53 -10.09
C PHE A 87 -10.05 -1.76 -8.77
N GLY A 88 -9.55 -0.54 -8.71
CA GLY A 88 -9.63 0.32 -7.53
C GLY A 88 -8.76 -0.11 -6.34
N GLN A 89 -7.87 -1.09 -6.52
CA GLN A 89 -6.96 -1.50 -5.46
C GLN A 89 -5.79 -0.51 -5.30
N LEU A 90 -5.35 -0.27 -4.06
CA LEU A 90 -4.10 0.42 -3.78
C LEU A 90 -2.94 -0.52 -4.04
N VAL A 91 -2.10 -0.15 -5.00
CA VAL A 91 -0.91 -0.91 -5.40
C VAL A 91 0.34 -0.09 -5.14
N GLY A 92 1.34 -0.72 -4.52
CA GLY A 92 2.67 -0.16 -4.33
C GLY A 92 3.61 -0.61 -5.44
N ARG A 93 4.63 0.18 -5.73
CA ARG A 93 5.78 -0.24 -6.53
C ARG A 93 7.07 0.26 -5.89
N ILE A 94 8.05 -0.63 -5.76
CA ILE A 94 9.40 -0.30 -5.32
C ILE A 94 10.37 -0.79 -6.39
N GLY A 95 11.16 0.11 -6.96
CA GLY A 95 11.98 -0.20 -8.13
C GLY A 95 11.10 -0.70 -9.28
N SER A 96 11.25 -1.98 -9.65
CA SER A 96 10.43 -2.64 -10.68
C SER A 96 9.31 -3.52 -10.14
N THR A 97 9.32 -3.83 -8.85
CA THR A 97 8.39 -4.79 -8.23
C THR A 97 7.10 -4.11 -7.77
N TYR A 98 5.96 -4.64 -8.20
CA TYR A 98 4.63 -4.26 -7.72
C TYR A 98 4.17 -5.09 -6.52
N ILE A 99 3.36 -4.49 -5.65
CA ILE A 99 2.88 -5.07 -4.40
C ILE A 99 1.40 -4.70 -4.24
N ALA A 100 0.55 -5.69 -4.00
CA ALA A 100 -0.83 -5.44 -3.59
C ALA A 100 -0.83 -4.98 -2.12
N LEU A 101 -1.16 -3.70 -1.86
CA LEU A 101 -1.11 -3.12 -0.51
C LEU A 101 -2.46 -3.23 0.19
N GLY A 102 -3.53 -2.78 -0.46
CA GLY A 102 -4.86 -2.78 0.17
C GLY A 102 -5.00 -1.76 1.30
N THR A 103 -6.01 -1.96 2.13
CA THR A 103 -6.30 -1.14 3.33
C THR A 103 -5.23 -1.30 4.40
N SER A 104 -4.58 -2.45 4.47
CA SER A 104 -3.51 -2.74 5.42
C SER A 104 -2.46 -3.66 4.81
N TYR A 105 -1.19 -3.30 4.95
CA TYR A 105 -0.05 -4.11 4.51
C TYR A 105 1.07 -4.05 5.54
N SER A 106 1.77 -5.17 5.71
CA SER A 106 3.05 -5.25 6.44
C SER A 106 3.96 -6.20 5.68
N GLY A 107 5.16 -5.73 5.34
CA GLY A 107 6.08 -6.53 4.55
C GLY A 107 7.49 -5.96 4.47
N VAL A 108 8.33 -6.64 3.69
CA VAL A 108 9.73 -6.30 3.49
C VAL A 108 9.92 -5.79 2.07
N ALA A 109 10.65 -4.70 1.92
CA ALA A 109 11.04 -4.18 0.61
C ALA A 109 11.99 -5.17 -0.09
N ALA A 110 11.54 -5.76 -1.21
CA ALA A 110 12.35 -6.70 -1.99
C ALA A 110 13.44 -6.00 -2.83
N GLU A 111 13.23 -4.72 -3.15
CA GLU A 111 14.14 -3.87 -3.91
C GLU A 111 14.37 -2.56 -3.14
N SER A 112 15.46 -1.86 -3.47
CA SER A 112 15.66 -0.48 -3.03
C SER A 112 15.00 0.49 -4.00
N GLY A 113 14.42 1.57 -3.50
CA GLY A 113 13.82 2.62 -4.32
C GLY A 113 12.77 3.42 -3.58
N VAL A 114 12.17 4.38 -4.28
CA VAL A 114 10.98 5.10 -3.77
C VAL A 114 9.77 4.17 -3.86
N LEU A 115 9.05 4.01 -2.76
CA LEU A 115 7.72 3.40 -2.77
C LEU A 115 6.76 4.37 -3.47
N LYS A 116 6.33 4.01 -4.67
CA LYS A 116 5.28 4.69 -5.43
C LYS A 116 3.93 4.04 -5.18
N LEU A 117 2.88 4.83 -5.01
CA LEU A 117 1.52 4.35 -4.82
C LEU A 117 0.66 4.62 -6.06
N TYR A 118 -0.15 3.64 -6.45
CA TYR A 118 -0.99 3.67 -7.64
C TYR A 118 -2.43 3.31 -7.32
N TYR A 119 -3.34 4.00 -7.98
CA TYR A 119 -4.73 3.60 -8.11
C TYR A 119 -4.80 2.61 -9.28
N TRP A 120 -5.21 1.38 -9.00
CA TRP A 120 -5.19 0.32 -10.00
C TRP A 120 -6.44 0.33 -10.86
N ASP A 121 -6.37 0.98 -12.02
CA ASP A 121 -7.44 0.97 -13.02
C ASP A 121 -6.86 1.14 -14.43
N SER A 122 -7.55 0.58 -15.42
CA SER A 122 -7.24 0.64 -16.86
C SER A 122 -7.71 1.92 -17.56
N ASN A 123 -8.63 2.65 -16.92
CA ASN A 123 -9.04 3.97 -17.34
C ASN A 123 -8.80 4.95 -16.19
N PHE A 124 -8.39 6.17 -16.49
CA PHE A 124 -8.26 7.22 -15.48
C PHE A 124 -9.29 8.33 -15.65
N GLY A 125 -9.90 8.45 -16.83
CA GLY A 125 -10.77 9.58 -17.19
C GLY A 125 -12.06 9.67 -16.37
N ASP A 126 -12.51 8.56 -15.79
CA ASP A 126 -13.69 8.47 -14.93
C ASP A 126 -13.34 8.22 -13.45
N ASN A 127 -12.06 8.27 -13.09
CA ASN A 127 -11.66 8.05 -11.71
C ASN A 127 -11.93 9.27 -10.85
N ALA A 128 -12.44 9.04 -9.64
CA ALA A 128 -12.78 10.10 -8.70
C ALA A 128 -12.44 9.72 -7.26
N GLY A 129 -12.36 10.72 -6.39
CA GLY A 129 -12.06 10.53 -4.97
C GLY A 129 -10.58 10.39 -4.65
N LYS A 130 -10.30 10.23 -3.35
CA LYS A 130 -8.95 10.14 -2.80
C LYS A 130 -9.00 9.38 -1.48
N ILE A 131 -7.91 8.72 -1.15
CA ILE A 131 -7.71 8.07 0.15
C ILE A 131 -6.52 8.69 0.88
N ALA A 132 -6.53 8.69 2.21
CA ALA A 132 -5.39 9.02 3.05
C ALA A 132 -4.58 7.76 3.34
N VAL A 133 -3.36 7.69 2.78
CA VAL A 133 -2.45 6.56 2.99
C VAL A 133 -1.42 6.94 4.04
N ASN A 134 -1.36 6.17 5.12
CA ASN A 134 -0.28 6.27 6.10
C ASN A 134 0.77 5.20 5.81
N VAL A 135 2.02 5.63 5.69
CA VAL A 135 3.18 4.78 5.41
C VAL A 135 4.17 4.91 6.56
N THR A 136 4.54 3.78 7.16
CA THR A 136 5.53 3.77 8.25
C THR A 136 6.61 2.75 7.96
N THR A 137 7.85 3.06 8.34
CA THR A 137 8.95 2.10 8.36
C THR A 137 9.19 1.63 9.78
N VAL A 138 9.55 0.36 9.94
CA VAL A 138 10.15 -0.11 11.19
C VAL A 138 11.66 0.01 11.00
N PRO A 139 12.36 0.90 11.73
CA PRO A 139 13.80 0.92 11.68
C PRO A 139 14.34 -0.46 12.04
N GLU A 140 15.25 -1.01 11.22
CA GLU A 140 16.09 -2.13 11.62
C GLU A 140 16.69 -1.76 12.98
N PRO A 141 16.32 -2.48 14.04
CA PRO A 141 16.49 -1.92 15.34
C PRO A 141 17.99 -1.84 15.63
N GLU A 142 18.36 -0.76 16.29
CA GLU A 142 19.56 -0.64 17.13
C GLU A 142 19.84 -1.94 17.93
N ASN A 143 18.81 -2.77 18.16
CA ASN A 143 18.87 -4.13 18.72
C ASN A 143 19.81 -5.09 17.98
N ALA A 144 20.03 -5.03 16.67
CA ALA A 144 21.04 -5.89 16.02
C ALA A 144 22.45 -5.45 16.42
N ALA A 145 22.73 -4.15 16.35
CA ALA A 145 23.99 -3.57 16.82
C ALA A 145 24.20 -3.79 18.32
N MET A 146 23.15 -3.66 19.14
CA MET A 146 23.16 -3.91 20.58
C MET A 146 23.28 -5.40 20.92
N LEU A 147 22.66 -6.29 20.13
CA LEU A 147 22.82 -7.73 20.25
C LEU A 147 24.26 -8.13 19.93
N PHE A 148 24.84 -7.63 18.83
CA PHE A 148 26.24 -7.88 18.49
C PHE A 148 27.19 -7.25 19.50
N ALA A 149 26.92 -6.04 19.98
CA ALA A 149 27.71 -5.40 21.04
C ALA A 149 27.61 -6.19 22.35
N GLY A 150 26.43 -6.67 22.72
CA GLY A 150 26.20 -7.53 23.89
C GLY A 150 26.94 -8.86 23.79
N LEU A 151 26.85 -9.54 22.65
CA LEU A 151 27.57 -10.80 22.39
C LEU A 151 29.09 -10.61 22.39
N ALA A 152 29.58 -9.50 21.82
CA ALA A 152 31.00 -9.15 21.84
C ALA A 152 31.49 -8.88 23.28
N ALA A 153 30.72 -8.13 24.08
CA ALA A 153 31.03 -7.85 25.48
C ALA A 153 31.08 -9.13 26.34
N ILE A 154 30.11 -10.04 26.17
CA ILE A 154 30.08 -11.34 26.87
C ILE A 154 31.31 -12.18 26.50
N SER A 155 31.68 -12.22 25.22
CA SER A 155 32.85 -12.98 24.73
C SER A 155 34.17 -12.45 25.31
N LEU A 156 34.32 -11.14 25.43
CA LEU A 156 35.51 -10.50 26.04
C LEU A 156 35.60 -10.77 27.55
N LEU A 157 34.47 -10.75 28.24
CA LEU A 157 34.40 -11.06 29.68
C LEU A 157 34.69 -12.54 29.96
N ALA A 158 34.19 -13.45 29.13
CA ALA A 158 34.47 -14.89 29.25
C ALA A 158 35.96 -15.21 29.07
N LYS A 159 36.64 -14.54 28.11
CA LYS A 159 38.10 -14.68 27.89
C LYS A 159 38.96 -14.23 29.08
N ARG A 160 38.48 -13.30 29.91
CA ARG A 160 39.22 -12.82 31.09
C ARG A 160 39.15 -13.79 32.27
N LYS A 161 38.16 -14.70 32.29
CA LYS A 161 37.95 -15.65 33.39
C LYS A 161 38.66 -16.99 33.18
N SER A 162 39.15 -17.26 31.97
CA SER A 162 39.89 -18.47 31.60
C SER A 162 41.42 -18.30 31.61
N ARG A 163 41.92 -17.24 32.24
CA ARG A 163 43.34 -16.96 32.51
C ARG A 163 43.50 -16.80 34.02
#